data_AF-A0A3B8QZL6-F1
#
_entry.id   AF-A0A3B8QZL6-F1
#
_cell.length_a   1.000
_cell.length_b   1.000
_cell.length_c   1.000
_cell.angle_alpha   90.00
_cell.angle_beta   90.00
_cell.angle_gamma   90.00
#
_symmetry.space_group_name_H-M   'P 1'
#
loop_
_entity.id
_entity.type
_entity.pdbx_description
1 polymer ?
#
loop_
_entity_poly.entity_id
_entity_poly.type
_entity_poly.pdbx_seq_one_letter_code
_entity_poly.pdbx_strand_id
1 'polypeptide(L)' 'MDILFLCIVIFLFLLAIFDLSVGVSNDAVNFLNSSLGSKAASFKRVLIVASIGVFIGAAMSNGMM' A
#
# COMPACT_ATOMS: atom_id res chain seq x y z
N MET A 1 19.06 21.38 19.51
CA MET A 1 19.28 20.23 18.60
C MET A 1 18.11 19.26 18.64
N ASP A 2 17.43 19.11 19.78
CA ASP A 2 16.33 18.15 19.97
C ASP A 2 15.06 18.47 19.17
N ILE A 3 14.64 19.73 19.10
CA ILE A 3 13.46 20.14 18.33
C ILE A 3 13.69 19.95 16.82
N LEU A 4 14.87 20.31 16.32
CA LEU A 4 15.23 20.09 14.91
C LEU A 4 15.26 18.59 14.56
N PHE A 5 15.83 17.76 15.43
CA PHE A 5 15.81 16.32 15.26
C PHE A 5 14.38 15.76 15.23
N LEU A 6 13.53 16.19 16.16
CA LEU A 6 12.13 15.78 16.23
C LEU A 6 11.33 16.23 14.98
N CYS A 7 11.56 17.45 14.48
CA CYS A 7 10.98 17.91 13.23
C CYS A 7 11.40 17.03 12.03
N ILE A 8 12.69 16.67 11.93
CA ILE A 8 13.19 15.82 10.85
C ILE A 8 12.57 14.42 10.93
N VAL A 9 12.47 13.83 12.13
CA VAL A 9 11.84 12.51 12.33
C VAL A 9 10.38 12.53 11.88
N ILE A 10 9.61 13.54 12.27
CA ILE A 10 8.20 13.67 11.85
C ILE A 10 8.09 13.82 10.33
N PHE A 11 8.97 14.63 9.74
CA PHE A 11 8.99 14.83 8.29
C PHE A 11 9.31 13.53 7.54
N LEU A 12 10.32 12.78 7.99
CA LEU A 12 10.69 11.48 7.40
C LEU A 12 9.57 10.45 7.59
N PHE A 13 8.90 10.44 8.75
CA PHE A 13 7.77 9.56 9.00
C PHE A 13 6.60 9.84 8.05
N LEU A 14 6.28 11.12 7.82
CA LEU A 14 5.28 11.50 6.83
C LEU A 14 5.69 11.07 5.41
N LEU A 15 6.95 11.27 5.04
CA LEU A 15 7.46 10.87 3.73
C LEU A 15 7.35 9.35 3.54
N ALA A 16 7.69 8.56 4.56
CA ALA A 16 7.55 7.12 4.55
C ALA A 16 6.09 6.67 4.38
N ILE A 17 5.12 7.37 4.97
CA ILE A 17 3.69 7.09 4.77
C ILE A 17 3.28 7.33 3.32
N PHE A 18 3.72 8.46 2.72
CA PHE A 18 3.41 8.75 1.33
C PHE A 18 4.01 7.72 0.38
N ASP A 19 5.27 7.38 0.58
CA ASP A 19 6.00 6.41 -0.24
C ASP A 19 5.31 5.03 -0.19
N LEU A 20 5.05 4.52 1.02
CA LEU A 20 4.32 3.26 1.23
C LEU A 20 2.92 3.31 0.60
N SER A 21 2.19 4.41 0.76
CA SER A 21 0.84 4.54 0.19
C SER A 21 0.85 4.51 -1.33
N VAL A 22 1.84 5.11 -2.00
CA VAL A 22 1.95 5.14 -3.46
C VAL A 22 2.33 3.76 -3.99
N GLY A 23 3.32 3.10 -3.39
CA GLY A 23 3.74 1.75 -3.76
C GLY A 23 2.61 0.72 -3.63
N VAL A 24 1.98 0.68 -2.46
CA VAL A 24 0.89 -0.25 -2.15
C VAL A 24 -0.34 -0.01 -3.04
N SER A 25 -0.64 1.26 -3.36
CA SER A 25 -1.75 1.60 -4.27
C SER A 25 -1.47 1.14 -5.69
N ASN A 26 -0.23 1.24 -6.16
CA ASN A 26 0.17 0.79 -7.49
C ASN A 26 -0.07 -0.73 -7.66
N ASP A 27 0.28 -1.52 -6.64
CA ASP A 27 0.05 -2.96 -6.68
C ASP A 27 -1.42 -3.34 -6.53
N ALA A 28 -2.17 -2.61 -5.69
CA ALA A 28 -3.61 -2.79 -5.57
C ALA A 28 -4.31 -2.57 -6.93
N VAL A 29 -3.98 -1.50 -7.65
CA VAL A 29 -4.57 -1.21 -8.96
C VAL A 29 -4.20 -2.30 -9.98
N ASN A 30 -2.97 -2.79 -9.99
CA ASN A 30 -2.56 -3.89 -10.87
C ASN A 30 -3.36 -5.18 -10.61
N PHE A 31 -3.64 -5.51 -9.35
CA PHE A 31 -4.49 -6.65 -9.00
C PHE A 31 -5.97 -6.43 -9.37
N LEU A 32 -6.50 -5.23 -9.15
CA LEU A 32 -7.89 -4.91 -9.45
C LEU A 32 -8.15 -4.84 -10.97
N ASN A 33 -7.23 -4.28 -11.75
CA ASN A 33 -7.43 -4.07 -13.18
C ASN A 33 -7.51 -5.41 -13.95
N SER A 34 -6.66 -6.37 -13.60
CA SER A 34 -6.66 -7.72 -14.18
C SER A 34 -7.89 -8.55 -13.80
N SER A 35 -8.35 -8.45 -12.55
CA SER A 35 -9.53 -9.17 -12.05
C SER A 35 -10.86 -8.55 -12.52
N LEU A 36 -10.93 -7.22 -12.63
CA LEU A 36 -12.10 -6.52 -13.18
C LEU A 36 -12.21 -6.68 -14.69
N GLY A 37 -11.09 -6.57 -15.41
CA GLY A 37 -11.06 -6.76 -16.86
C GLY A 37 -11.45 -8.17 -17.32
N SER A 38 -11.13 -9.20 -16.53
CA SER A 38 -11.50 -10.60 -16.81
C SER A 38 -12.88 -11.01 -16.30
N LYS A 39 -13.58 -10.14 -15.54
CA LYS A 39 -14.85 -10.45 -14.86
C LYS A 39 -14.82 -11.74 -14.02
N ALA A 40 -13.66 -12.05 -13.43
CA ALA A 40 -13.47 -13.29 -12.67
C ALA A 40 -14.39 -13.42 -11.44
N ALA A 41 -14.77 -12.31 -10.82
CA ALA A 41 -15.70 -12.27 -9.70
C ALA A 41 -16.44 -10.93 -9.60
N SER A 42 -17.48 -10.87 -8.76
CA SER A 42 -18.18 -9.62 -8.44
C SER A 42 -17.23 -8.62 -7.77
N PHE A 43 -17.39 -7.32 -8.09
CA PHE A 43 -16.58 -6.21 -7.59
C PHE A 43 -16.31 -6.26 -6.08
N LYS A 44 -17.33 -6.57 -5.27
CA LYS A 44 -17.18 -6.69 -3.80
C LYS A 44 -16.20 -7.79 -3.39
N ARG A 45 -16.23 -8.96 -4.06
CA ARG A 45 -15.34 -10.08 -3.72
C ARG A 45 -13.91 -9.76 -4.08
N VAL A 46 -13.71 -9.19 -5.27
CA VAL A 46 -12.40 -8.75 -5.75
C VAL A 46 -11.80 -7.72 -4.79
N LEU A 47 -12.58 -6.73 -4.36
CA LEU A 47 -12.11 -5.69 -3.45
C LEU A 47 -11.71 -6.25 -2.08
N ILE A 48 -12.50 -7.16 -1.50
CA ILE A 48 -12.16 -7.80 -0.21
C ILE A 48 -10.87 -8.61 -0.34
N VAL A 49 -10.73 -9.42 -1.39
CA VAL A 49 -9.53 -10.25 -1.60
C VAL A 49 -8.31 -9.36 -1.85
N ALA A 50 -8.44 -8.32 -2.66
CA ALA A 50 -7.36 -7.37 -2.94
C ALA A 50 -6.92 -6.63 -1.66
N SER A 51 -7.85 -6.12 -0.85
CA SER A 51 -7.51 -5.45 0.41
C SER A 51 -6.78 -6.37 1.39
N ILE A 52 -7.22 -7.62 1.54
CA ILE A 52 -6.55 -8.59 2.42
C ILE A 52 -5.17 -8.96 1.88
N GLY A 53 -5.07 -9.25 0.58
CA GLY A 53 -3.81 -9.64 -0.05
C GLY A 53 -2.76 -8.54 0.02
N VAL A 54 -3.16 -7.29 -0.28
CA VAL A 54 -2.29 -6.11 -0.21
C VAL A 54 -1.89 -5.82 1.24
N PHE A 55 -2.78 -5.96 2.21
CA PHE A 55 -2.46 -5.79 3.64
C PHE A 55 -1.42 -6.81 4.12
N ILE A 56 -1.62 -8.09 3.79
CA ILE A 56 -0.66 -9.16 4.15
C ILE A 56 0.67 -8.95 3.43
N GLY A 57 0.64 -8.58 2.14
CA GLY A 57 1.83 -8.29 1.35
C GLY A 57 2.66 -7.14 1.93
N ALA A 58 2.01 -6.03 2.28
CA ALA A 58 2.67 -4.89 2.91
C ALA A 58 3.20 -5.23 4.32
N ALA A 59 2.46 -6.01 5.12
CA ALA A 59 2.86 -6.40 6.47
C ALA A 59 4.02 -7.42 6.51
N MET A 60 4.13 -8.29 5.50
CA MET A 60 5.20 -9.29 5.39
C MET A 60 6.40 -8.82 4.55
N SER A 61 6.32 -7.66 3.89
CA SER A 61 7.42 -7.15 3.08
C SER A 61 8.60 -6.74 3.97
N ASN A 62 9.68 -7.51 3.90
CA ASN A 62 10.92 -7.27 4.63
C ASN A 62 11.86 -6.34 3.83
N GLY A 63 11.33 -5.22 3.33
CA GLY A 63 12.11 -4.21 2.60
C GLY A 63 12.08 -4.34 1.07
N MET A 64 11.04 -4.96 0.50
CA MET A 64 10.77 -4.92 -0.94
C MET A 64 9.37 -4.36 -1.18
N MET A 65 9.25 -3.04 -1.12
CA MET A 65 8.28 -2.19 -1.79
C MET A 65 8.69 -0.75 -1.56
#